data_AF-A0A0F5VX40-F1
#
_entry.id   AF-A0A0F5VX40-F1
#
_cell.length_a   1.000
_cell.length_b   1.000
_cell.length_c   1.000
_cell.angle_alpha   90.00
_cell.angle_beta   90.00
_cell.angle_gamma   90.00
#
_symmetry.space_group_name_H-M   'P 1'
#
loop_
_entity.id
_entity.type
_entity.pdbx_description
1 polymer ?
#
loop_
_entity_poly.entity_id
_entity_poly.type
_entity_poly.pdbx_seq_one_letter_code
_entity_poly.pdbx_strand_id
1 'polypeptide(L)'
;MTRSPDLLVRAAFCYAEAGDYAQAARCHEQAGHRLKAAELWEQAKDPARAAECWLREGRPGRAAECLLSIGRYEAAAECFEAAGDLLRAGWTLVTLTQSFATAEQLFITARPEPGGQELRRRIGRRLAAARAYGEAAALVQTLAGAADRLGGLSSAREREEVELWAVTAAELVGRPDLGALVFAASYRAGVTGCADRWQQWAARVLGDTTGVPTGPAPPPAS
;
A
#
# COMPACT_ATOMS: atom_id res chain seq x y z
N MET A 1 -25.38 -4.17 41.48
CA MET A 1 -23.91 -4.14 41.28
C MET A 1 -23.66 -3.90 39.81
N THR A 2 -23.36 -2.66 39.41
CA THR A 2 -22.90 -2.37 38.04
C THR A 2 -21.61 -3.16 37.82
N ARG A 3 -21.61 -4.07 36.84
CA ARG A 3 -20.45 -4.92 36.56
C ARG A 3 -19.27 -4.01 36.19
N SER A 4 -18.10 -4.22 36.81
CA SER A 4 -16.84 -3.50 36.53
C SER A 4 -16.62 -3.10 35.05
N PRO A 5 -16.85 -3.97 34.05
CA PRO A 5 -16.74 -3.59 32.63
C PRO A 5 -17.71 -2.48 32.16
N ASP A 6 -18.90 -2.38 32.72
CA ASP A 6 -19.88 -1.33 32.36
C ASP A 6 -19.40 0.07 32.82
N LEU A 7 -18.74 0.14 33.98
CA LEU A 7 -18.12 1.37 34.46
C LEU A 7 -16.93 1.79 33.58
N LEU A 8 -16.12 0.83 33.14
CA LEU A 8 -15.00 1.10 32.22
C LEU A 8 -15.49 1.64 30.88
N VAL A 9 -16.56 1.11 30.32
CA VAL A 9 -17.14 1.60 29.06
C VAL A 9 -17.69 3.02 29.22
N ARG A 10 -18.37 3.32 30.34
CA ARG A 10 -18.87 4.68 30.61
C ARG A 10 -17.72 5.68 30.82
N ALA A 11 -16.65 5.27 31.52
CA ALA A 11 -15.44 6.08 31.66
C ALA A 11 -14.80 6.33 30.29
N ALA A 12 -14.71 5.30 29.44
CA ALA A 12 -14.18 5.43 28.09
C ALA A 12 -14.96 6.45 27.25
N PHE A 13 -16.30 6.43 27.36
CA PHE A 13 -17.15 7.41 26.71
C PHE A 13 -16.84 8.84 27.18
N CYS A 14 -16.75 9.08 28.49
CA CYS A 14 -16.40 10.40 29.03
C CYS A 14 -15.02 10.88 28.55
N TYR A 15 -14.02 9.99 28.48
CA TYR A 15 -12.69 10.33 27.97
C TYR A 15 -12.71 10.64 26.47
N ALA A 16 -13.46 9.87 25.68
CA ALA A 16 -13.60 10.11 24.24
C ALA A 16 -14.28 11.46 23.94
N GLU A 17 -15.33 11.81 24.69
CA GLU A 17 -15.99 13.12 24.59
C GLU A 17 -15.07 14.27 24.99
N ALA A 18 -14.16 14.04 25.94
CA ALA A 18 -13.13 15.00 26.32
C ALA A 18 -11.95 15.07 25.32
N GLY A 19 -11.95 14.24 24.27
CA GLY A 19 -10.87 14.14 23.29
C GLY A 19 -9.63 13.36 23.77
N ASP A 20 -9.68 12.77 24.97
CA ASP A 20 -8.61 11.90 25.49
C ASP A 20 -8.83 10.46 25.00
N TYR A 21 -8.60 10.28 23.70
CA TYR A 21 -8.72 8.98 23.05
C TYR A 21 -7.79 7.92 23.64
N ALA A 22 -6.68 8.34 24.26
CA ALA A 22 -5.73 7.42 24.85
C ALA A 22 -6.28 6.77 26.11
N GLN A 23 -6.87 7.55 27.03
CA GLN A 23 -7.52 6.96 28.19
C GLN A 23 -8.78 6.19 27.81
N ALA A 24 -9.53 6.67 26.83
CA ALA A 24 -10.69 5.94 26.30
C ALA A 24 -10.29 4.54 25.78
N ALA A 25 -9.20 4.46 25.00
CA ALA A 25 -8.69 3.20 24.48
C ALA A 25 -8.28 2.24 25.61
N ARG A 26 -7.55 2.72 26.63
CA ARG A 26 -7.17 1.91 27.81
C ARG A 26 -8.38 1.34 28.54
N CYS A 27 -9.41 2.15 28.76
CA CYS A 27 -10.66 1.69 29.38
C CYS A 27 -11.32 0.58 28.54
N HIS A 28 -11.33 0.73 27.21
CA HIS A 28 -11.84 -0.31 26.31
C HIS A 28 -10.98 -1.58 26.30
N GLU A 29 -9.66 -1.48 26.37
CA GLU A 29 -8.78 -2.66 26.51
C GLU A 29 -9.06 -3.42 27.81
N GLN A 30 -9.17 -2.70 28.93
CA GLN A 30 -9.47 -3.29 30.24
C GLN A 30 -10.88 -3.90 30.29
N ALA A 31 -11.84 -3.32 29.56
CA ALA A 31 -13.17 -3.89 29.39
C ALA A 31 -13.21 -5.08 28.41
N GLY A 32 -12.09 -5.42 27.75
CA GLY A 32 -11.99 -6.49 26.76
C GLY A 32 -12.50 -6.11 25.36
N HIS A 33 -12.89 -4.86 25.14
CA HIS A 33 -13.38 -4.34 23.86
C HIS A 33 -12.23 -3.91 22.93
N ARG A 34 -11.36 -4.85 22.55
CA ARG A 34 -10.09 -4.54 21.86
C ARG A 34 -10.26 -3.95 20.48
N LEU A 35 -11.29 -4.32 19.73
CA LEU A 35 -11.60 -3.69 18.43
C LEU A 35 -11.83 -2.18 18.61
N LYS A 36 -12.59 -1.78 19.64
CA LYS A 36 -12.86 -0.37 19.90
C LYS A 36 -11.63 0.35 20.43
N ALA A 37 -10.85 -0.31 21.28
CA ALA A 37 -9.58 0.22 21.74
C ALA A 37 -8.62 0.51 20.59
N ALA A 38 -8.54 -0.38 19.60
CA ALA A 38 -7.67 -0.20 18.45
C ALA A 38 -8.07 1.02 17.60
N GLU A 39 -9.37 1.24 17.33
CA GLU A 39 -9.85 2.46 16.66
C GLU A 39 -9.50 3.73 17.45
N LEU A 40 -9.67 3.69 18.77
CA LEU A 40 -9.32 4.81 19.64
C LEU A 40 -7.81 5.02 19.70
N TRP A 41 -7.00 3.97 19.58
CA TRP A 41 -5.55 4.10 19.46
C TRP A 41 -5.13 4.77 18.15
N GLU A 42 -5.80 4.47 17.05
CA GLU A 42 -5.59 5.19 15.78
C GLU A 42 -5.96 6.68 15.92
N GLN A 43 -7.10 6.99 16.56
CA GLN A 43 -7.51 8.37 16.82
C GLN A 43 -6.55 9.11 17.77
N ALA A 44 -6.00 8.39 18.74
CA ALA A 44 -4.96 8.89 19.65
C ALA A 44 -3.59 9.07 18.96
N LYS A 45 -3.47 8.76 17.66
CA LYS A 45 -2.22 8.76 16.89
C LYS A 45 -1.14 7.85 17.50
N ASP A 46 -1.57 6.73 18.09
CA ASP A 46 -0.69 5.68 18.59
C ASP A 46 -0.89 4.37 17.79
N PRO A 47 -0.35 4.32 16.55
CA PRO A 47 -0.47 3.15 15.69
C PRO A 47 0.25 1.91 16.25
N ALA A 48 1.23 2.04 17.14
CA ALA A 48 1.91 0.89 17.73
C ALA A 48 0.94 0.06 18.58
N ARG A 49 0.20 0.71 19.48
CA ARG A 49 -0.83 0.03 20.29
C ARG A 49 -2.06 -0.38 19.47
N ALA A 50 -2.42 0.41 18.46
CA ALA A 50 -3.47 0.01 17.52
C ALA A 50 -3.13 -1.32 16.83
N ALA A 51 -1.89 -1.46 16.33
CA ALA A 51 -1.41 -2.69 15.69
C ALA A 51 -1.48 -3.90 16.62
N GLU A 52 -1.04 -3.76 17.88
CA GLU A 52 -1.14 -4.84 18.87
C GLU A 52 -2.59 -5.28 19.12
N CYS A 53 -3.50 -4.32 19.24
CA CYS A 53 -4.93 -4.61 19.41
C CYS A 53 -5.51 -5.28 18.16
N TRP A 54 -5.14 -4.85 16.96
CA TRP A 54 -5.58 -5.47 15.71
C TRP A 54 -5.08 -6.91 15.55
N LEU A 55 -3.83 -7.18 15.92
CA LEU A 55 -3.28 -8.55 15.87
C LEU A 55 -4.02 -9.49 16.82
N ARG A 56 -4.28 -9.06 18.06
CA ARG A 56 -5.00 -9.86 19.05
C ARG A 56 -6.43 -10.20 18.62
N GLU A 57 -7.05 -9.34 17.82
CA GLU A 57 -8.40 -9.56 17.28
C GLU A 57 -8.41 -10.25 15.90
N GLY A 58 -7.26 -10.77 15.45
CA GLY A 58 -7.16 -11.49 14.18
C GLY A 58 -7.44 -10.60 12.97
N ARG A 59 -7.04 -9.33 13.02
CA ARG A 59 -7.11 -8.36 11.92
C ARG A 59 -5.70 -7.94 11.45
N PRO A 60 -4.87 -8.88 11.00
CA PRO A 60 -3.46 -8.61 10.69
C PRO A 60 -3.29 -7.58 9.56
N GLY A 61 -4.21 -7.50 8.59
CA GLY A 61 -4.16 -6.48 7.54
C GLY A 61 -4.23 -5.04 8.06
N ARG A 62 -5.05 -4.74 9.09
CA ARG A 62 -5.08 -3.41 9.71
C ARG A 62 -3.87 -3.14 10.59
N ALA A 63 -3.38 -4.18 11.27
CA ALA A 63 -2.14 -4.07 12.02
C ALA A 63 -0.97 -3.70 11.10
N ALA A 64 -0.91 -4.30 9.90
CA ALA A 64 0.11 -4.00 8.90
C ALA A 64 0.13 -2.53 8.49
N GLU A 65 -1.04 -1.91 8.24
CA GLU A 65 -1.12 -0.47 7.93
C GLU A 65 -0.59 0.41 9.07
N CYS A 66 -0.95 0.06 10.31
CA CYS A 66 -0.45 0.76 11.49
C CYS A 66 1.07 0.64 11.60
N LEU A 67 1.62 -0.56 11.38
CA LEU A 67 3.06 -0.82 11.42
C LEU A 67 3.82 -0.12 10.28
N LEU A 68 3.24 -0.04 9.08
CA LEU A 68 3.79 0.75 7.97
C LEU A 68 3.93 2.22 8.35
N SER A 69 2.92 2.80 9.02
CA SER A 69 2.92 4.22 9.39
C SER A 69 4.03 4.62 10.38
N ILE A 70 4.56 3.65 11.12
CA ILE A 70 5.67 3.85 12.08
C ILE A 70 7.01 3.28 11.60
N GLY A 71 7.10 2.88 10.33
CA GLY A 71 8.34 2.38 9.75
C GLY A 71 8.76 0.98 10.19
N ARG A 72 7.86 0.18 10.78
CA ARG A 72 8.12 -1.23 11.12
C ARG A 72 7.80 -2.13 9.94
N TYR A 73 8.58 -2.01 8.87
CA TYR A 73 8.28 -2.60 7.56
C TYR A 73 8.31 -4.13 7.54
N GLU A 74 9.27 -4.76 8.22
CA GLU A 74 9.36 -6.22 8.31
C GLU A 74 8.13 -6.80 9.02
N ALA A 75 7.79 -6.26 10.19
CA ALA A 75 6.60 -6.66 10.93
C ALA A 75 5.31 -6.40 10.13
N ALA A 76 5.24 -5.29 9.38
CA ALA A 76 4.11 -5.02 8.50
C ALA A 76 3.99 -6.06 7.38
N ALA A 77 5.10 -6.46 6.77
CA ALA A 77 5.12 -7.50 5.75
C ALA A 77 4.66 -8.86 6.31
N GLU A 78 5.13 -9.25 7.50
CA GLU A 78 4.67 -10.46 8.21
C GLU A 78 3.16 -10.40 8.47
N CYS A 79 2.63 -9.24 8.85
CA CYS A 79 1.20 -9.05 9.05
C CYS A 79 0.40 -9.14 7.73
N PHE A 80 0.91 -8.60 6.63
CA PHE A 80 0.27 -8.79 5.32
C PHE A 80 0.30 -10.27 4.88
N GLU A 81 1.41 -10.97 5.11
CA GLU A 81 1.52 -12.40 4.84
C GLU A 81 0.51 -13.21 5.66
N ALA A 82 0.38 -12.92 6.96
CA ALA A 82 -0.62 -13.53 7.84
C ALA A 82 -2.06 -13.20 7.42
N ALA A 83 -2.28 -12.06 6.75
CA ALA A 83 -3.57 -11.69 6.16
C ALA A 83 -3.84 -12.38 4.81
N GLY A 84 -2.86 -13.09 4.24
CA GLY A 84 -2.92 -13.69 2.91
C GLY A 84 -2.64 -12.70 1.76
N ASP A 85 -2.29 -11.45 2.06
CA ASP A 85 -1.94 -10.44 1.05
C ASP A 85 -0.45 -10.50 0.70
N LEU A 86 -0.09 -11.57 0.01
CA LEU A 86 1.29 -11.85 -0.39
C LEU A 86 1.87 -10.78 -1.32
N LEU A 87 1.02 -10.13 -2.13
CA LEU A 87 1.43 -9.04 -3.00
C LEU A 87 1.91 -7.84 -2.19
N ARG A 88 1.12 -7.38 -1.21
CA ARG A 88 1.53 -6.25 -0.36
C ARG A 88 2.69 -6.60 0.56
N ALA A 89 2.75 -7.83 1.08
CA ALA A 89 3.89 -8.31 1.85
C ALA A 89 5.19 -8.23 1.03
N GLY A 90 5.21 -8.85 -0.16
CA GLY A 90 6.37 -8.82 -1.06
C GLY A 90 6.72 -7.39 -1.50
N TRP A 91 5.71 -6.56 -1.79
CA TRP A 91 5.92 -5.17 -2.18
C TRP A 91 6.57 -4.34 -1.07
N THR A 92 6.11 -4.51 0.17
CA THR A 92 6.69 -3.84 1.34
C THR A 92 8.16 -4.23 1.50
N LEU A 93 8.50 -5.52 1.39
CA LEU A 93 9.87 -5.99 1.52
C LEU A 93 10.78 -5.50 0.37
N VAL A 94 10.30 -5.49 -0.87
CA VAL A 94 11.15 -5.08 -1.99
C VAL A 94 11.39 -3.58 -2.06
N THR A 95 10.42 -2.77 -1.58
CA THR A 95 10.49 -1.30 -1.69
C THR A 95 11.03 -0.63 -0.43
N LEU A 96 10.72 -1.16 0.76
CA LEU A 96 11.01 -0.51 2.05
C LEU A 96 12.05 -1.25 2.89
N THR A 97 12.44 -2.48 2.51
CA THR A 97 13.47 -3.26 3.21
C THR A 97 14.56 -3.74 2.24
N GLN A 98 15.51 -4.52 2.75
CA GLN A 98 16.57 -5.17 1.95
C GLN A 98 16.31 -6.67 1.75
N SER A 99 15.14 -7.17 2.12
CA SER A 99 14.79 -8.60 2.08
C SER A 99 14.27 -9.03 0.69
N PHE A 100 15.08 -8.80 -0.35
CA PHE A 100 14.66 -8.97 -1.74
C PHE A 100 14.37 -10.44 -2.11
N ALA A 101 15.17 -11.39 -1.61
CA ALA A 101 14.95 -12.82 -1.88
C ALA A 101 13.62 -13.32 -1.28
N THR A 102 13.30 -12.91 -0.05
CA THR A 102 12.00 -13.21 0.59
C THR A 102 10.85 -12.59 -0.20
N ALA A 103 11.00 -11.32 -0.63
CA ALA A 103 10.01 -10.66 -1.46
C ALA A 103 9.76 -11.43 -2.77
N GLU A 104 10.82 -11.87 -3.45
CA GLU A 104 10.71 -12.67 -4.67
C GLU A 104 9.94 -13.96 -4.41
N GLN A 105 10.25 -14.67 -3.34
CA GLN A 105 9.57 -15.90 -2.97
C GLN A 105 8.08 -15.67 -2.71
N LEU A 106 7.70 -14.60 -2.01
CA LEU A 106 6.29 -14.23 -1.79
C LEU A 106 5.54 -13.97 -3.11
N PHE A 107 6.19 -13.31 -4.08
CA PHE A 107 5.59 -13.14 -5.40
C PHE A 107 5.49 -14.43 -6.21
N ILE A 108 6.37 -15.41 -5.98
CA ILE A 108 6.29 -16.74 -6.59
C ILE A 108 5.14 -17.54 -5.99
N THR A 109 5.01 -17.54 -4.67
CA THR A 109 3.99 -18.30 -3.92
C THR A 109 2.60 -17.68 -3.97
N ALA A 110 2.50 -16.37 -4.27
CA ALA A 110 1.22 -15.72 -4.48
C ALA A 110 0.35 -16.52 -5.47
N ARG A 111 -0.97 -16.41 -5.37
CA ARG A 111 -1.84 -17.03 -6.36
C ARG A 111 -1.79 -16.20 -7.65
N PRO A 112 -1.66 -16.80 -8.84
CA PRO A 112 -1.83 -16.07 -10.09
C PRO A 112 -3.31 -15.68 -10.24
N GLU A 113 -3.59 -14.39 -10.18
CA GLU A 113 -4.93 -13.81 -10.35
C GLU A 113 -4.95 -12.95 -11.62
N PRO A 114 -6.00 -13.02 -12.45
CA PRO A 114 -6.05 -12.30 -13.73
C PRO A 114 -6.07 -10.78 -13.54
N GLY A 115 -5.86 -10.05 -14.64
CA GLY A 115 -5.98 -8.59 -14.66
C GLY A 115 -4.82 -7.88 -13.98
N GLY A 116 -5.14 -6.89 -13.12
CA GLY A 116 -4.14 -6.00 -12.53
C GLY A 116 -3.22 -6.69 -11.51
N GLN A 117 -3.72 -7.75 -10.86
CA GLN A 117 -2.93 -8.50 -9.87
C GLN A 117 -1.78 -9.27 -10.51
N GLU A 118 -1.99 -9.91 -11.67
CA GLU A 118 -0.92 -10.58 -12.40
C GLU A 118 0.18 -9.60 -12.83
N LEU A 119 -0.19 -8.39 -13.29
CA LEU A 119 0.80 -7.37 -13.65
C LEU A 119 1.60 -6.93 -12.43
N ARG A 120 0.94 -6.64 -11.30
CA ARG A 120 1.60 -6.29 -10.04
C ARG A 120 2.52 -7.39 -9.54
N ARG A 121 2.07 -8.65 -9.54
CA ARG A 121 2.88 -9.82 -9.21
C ARG A 121 4.14 -9.90 -10.07
N ARG A 122 4.01 -9.74 -11.39
CA ARG A 122 5.15 -9.75 -12.32
C ARG A 122 6.12 -8.60 -12.07
N ILE A 123 5.62 -7.38 -11.92
CA ILE A 123 6.42 -6.19 -11.62
C ILE A 123 7.19 -6.40 -10.31
N GLY A 124 6.49 -6.78 -9.24
CA GLY A 124 7.07 -7.02 -7.92
C GLY A 124 8.16 -8.09 -7.94
N ARG A 125 7.88 -9.25 -8.58
CA ARG A 125 8.87 -10.33 -8.72
C ARG A 125 10.12 -9.86 -9.49
N ARG A 126 9.93 -9.17 -10.62
CA ARG A 126 11.06 -8.70 -11.44
C ARG A 126 11.84 -7.60 -10.74
N LEU A 127 11.18 -6.76 -9.97
CA LEU A 127 11.84 -5.75 -9.13
C LEU A 127 12.67 -6.44 -8.03
N ALA A 128 12.13 -7.47 -7.38
CA ALA A 128 12.84 -8.24 -6.36
C ALA A 128 14.10 -8.89 -6.95
N ALA A 129 13.99 -9.56 -8.11
CA ALA A 129 15.13 -10.13 -8.81
C ALA A 129 16.14 -9.06 -9.28
N ALA A 130 15.66 -7.92 -9.79
CA ALA A 130 16.53 -6.82 -10.20
C ALA A 130 17.34 -6.24 -9.02
N ARG A 131 16.74 -6.14 -7.83
CA ARG A 131 17.39 -5.62 -6.63
C ARG A 131 18.26 -6.67 -5.93
N ALA A 132 17.91 -7.95 -6.01
CA ALA A 132 18.69 -9.04 -5.44
C ALA A 132 19.93 -9.40 -6.28
N TYR A 133 19.77 -9.43 -7.62
CA TYR A 133 20.77 -10.00 -8.54
C TYR A 133 21.25 -9.03 -9.63
N GLY A 134 20.70 -7.81 -9.72
CA GLY A 134 21.05 -6.84 -10.76
C GLY A 134 20.38 -7.08 -12.12
N GLU A 135 19.42 -8.01 -12.21
CA GLU A 135 18.75 -8.39 -13.47
C GLU A 135 17.65 -7.41 -13.91
N ALA A 136 18.00 -6.16 -14.21
CA ALA A 136 17.04 -5.12 -14.56
C ALA A 136 16.35 -5.32 -15.94
N ALA A 137 16.95 -6.07 -16.86
CA ALA A 137 16.46 -6.21 -18.24
C ALA A 137 15.03 -6.78 -18.30
N ALA A 138 14.75 -7.82 -17.48
CA ALA A 138 13.43 -8.43 -17.44
C ALA A 138 12.37 -7.51 -16.79
N LEU A 139 12.78 -6.68 -15.82
CA LEU A 139 11.90 -5.65 -15.25
C LEU A 139 11.55 -4.59 -16.29
N VAL A 140 12.55 -4.08 -17.04
CA VAL A 140 12.34 -3.08 -18.10
C VAL A 140 11.32 -3.56 -19.12
N GLN A 141 11.45 -4.80 -19.60
CA GLN A 141 10.47 -5.40 -20.53
C GLN A 141 9.08 -5.52 -19.90
N THR A 142 9.01 -5.86 -18.61
CA THR A 142 7.74 -6.00 -17.88
C THR A 142 7.05 -4.64 -17.71
N LEU A 143 7.80 -3.57 -17.42
CA LEU A 143 7.26 -2.22 -17.27
C LEU A 143 6.75 -1.66 -18.60
N ALA A 144 7.50 -1.84 -19.69
CA ALA A 144 7.04 -1.46 -21.03
C ALA A 144 5.74 -2.19 -21.41
N GLY A 145 5.70 -3.51 -21.22
CA GLY A 145 4.49 -4.30 -21.49
C GLY A 145 3.33 -4.02 -20.53
N ALA A 146 3.59 -3.52 -19.32
CA ALA A 146 2.54 -3.08 -18.39
C ALA A 146 1.85 -1.81 -18.91
N ALA A 147 2.61 -0.86 -19.46
CA ALA A 147 2.06 0.35 -20.07
C ALA A 147 1.09 0.01 -21.23
N ASP A 148 1.43 -0.96 -22.07
CA ASP A 148 0.56 -1.40 -23.18
C ASP A 148 -0.74 -2.06 -22.70
N ARG A 149 -0.72 -2.71 -21.53
CA ARG A 149 -1.86 -3.48 -20.99
C ARG A 149 -2.75 -2.67 -20.05
N LEU A 150 -2.29 -1.53 -19.53
CA LEU A 150 -3.04 -0.69 -18.59
C LEU A 150 -4.44 -0.34 -19.11
N GLY A 151 -4.58 0.00 -20.39
CA GLY A 151 -5.86 0.35 -21.01
C GLY A 151 -6.88 -0.79 -21.01
N GLY A 152 -6.42 -2.05 -21.03
CA GLY A 152 -7.29 -3.24 -21.07
C GLY A 152 -7.73 -3.77 -19.71
N LEU A 153 -7.32 -3.12 -18.61
CA LEU A 153 -7.72 -3.54 -17.27
C LEU A 153 -9.17 -3.14 -16.96
N SER A 154 -9.88 -4.05 -16.32
CA SER A 154 -11.33 -4.01 -16.06
C SER A 154 -11.78 -2.80 -15.24
N SER A 155 -11.01 -2.42 -14.22
CA SER A 155 -11.40 -1.36 -13.28
C SER A 155 -10.38 -0.23 -13.21
N ALA A 156 -10.87 0.99 -12.95
CA ALA A 156 -10.02 2.15 -12.73
C ALA A 156 -9.07 1.94 -11.53
N ARG A 157 -9.54 1.24 -10.50
CA ARG A 157 -8.73 0.89 -9.32
C ARG A 157 -7.55 -0.01 -9.68
N GLU A 158 -7.77 -1.05 -10.49
CA GLU A 158 -6.66 -1.92 -10.93
C GLU A 158 -5.63 -1.15 -11.76
N ARG A 159 -6.08 -0.23 -12.63
CA ARG A 159 -5.20 0.63 -13.41
C ARG A 159 -4.33 1.50 -12.52
N GLU A 160 -4.92 2.15 -11.52
CA GLU A 160 -4.22 2.97 -10.54
C GLU A 160 -3.21 2.15 -9.71
N GLU A 161 -3.60 0.97 -9.23
CA GLU A 161 -2.70 0.09 -8.46
C GLU A 161 -1.50 -0.38 -9.29
N VAL A 162 -1.70 -0.71 -10.57
CA VAL A 162 -0.61 -1.09 -11.49
C VAL A 162 0.26 0.11 -11.85
N GLU A 163 -0.32 1.29 -12.11
CA GLU A 163 0.41 2.54 -12.34
C GLU A 163 1.37 2.80 -11.18
N LEU A 164 0.87 2.80 -9.94
CA LEU A 164 1.66 3.08 -8.75
C LEU A 164 2.85 2.13 -8.62
N TRP A 165 2.63 0.82 -8.80
CA TRP A 165 3.69 -0.18 -8.71
C TRP A 165 4.72 -0.03 -9.83
N ALA A 166 4.26 0.16 -11.07
CA ALA A 166 5.14 0.28 -12.22
C ALA A 166 6.00 1.55 -12.17
N VAL A 167 5.42 2.70 -11.79
CA VAL A 167 6.15 3.97 -11.63
C VAL A 167 7.18 3.85 -10.51
N THR A 168 6.78 3.32 -9.34
CA THR A 168 7.69 3.14 -8.21
C THR A 168 8.84 2.20 -8.57
N ALA A 169 8.55 1.09 -9.26
CA ALA A 169 9.58 0.15 -9.72
C ALA A 169 10.55 0.81 -10.71
N ALA A 170 10.04 1.65 -11.64
CA ALA A 170 10.84 2.39 -12.59
C ALA A 170 11.80 3.39 -11.90
N GLU A 171 11.32 4.09 -10.88
CA GLU A 171 12.15 4.98 -10.05
C GLU A 171 13.27 4.21 -9.33
N LEU A 172 12.93 3.08 -8.70
CA LEU A 172 13.88 2.28 -7.92
C LEU A 172 15.02 1.66 -8.75
N VAL A 173 14.86 1.56 -10.07
CA VAL A 173 15.91 1.09 -10.99
C VAL A 173 16.51 2.21 -11.85
N GLY A 174 16.20 3.47 -11.53
CA GLY A 174 16.78 4.64 -12.22
C GLY A 174 16.34 4.78 -13.68
N ARG A 175 15.11 4.36 -14.00
CA ARG A 175 14.53 4.44 -15.35
C ARG A 175 13.28 5.34 -15.38
N PRO A 176 13.43 6.65 -15.15
CA PRO A 176 12.29 7.57 -15.11
C PRO A 176 11.55 7.66 -16.46
N ASP A 177 12.20 7.34 -17.58
CA ASP A 177 11.59 7.21 -18.90
C ASP A 177 10.44 6.17 -18.92
N LEU A 178 10.61 5.05 -18.21
CA LEU A 178 9.56 4.04 -18.08
C LEU A 178 8.43 4.50 -17.15
N GLY A 179 8.76 5.29 -16.11
CA GLY A 179 7.75 5.91 -15.25
C GLY A 179 6.85 6.87 -16.04
N ALA A 180 7.45 7.74 -16.86
CA ALA A 180 6.71 8.64 -17.75
C ALA A 180 5.85 7.88 -18.78
N LEU A 181 6.37 6.78 -19.35
CA LEU A 181 5.61 5.92 -20.26
C LEU A 181 4.35 5.34 -19.59
N VAL A 182 4.48 4.86 -18.36
CA VAL A 182 3.37 4.30 -17.57
C VAL A 182 2.34 5.38 -17.25
N PHE A 183 2.77 6.58 -16.83
CA PHE A 183 1.83 7.70 -16.62
C PHE A 183 1.11 8.10 -17.90
N ALA A 184 1.80 8.17 -19.04
CA ALA A 184 1.18 8.47 -20.32
C ALA A 184 0.12 7.43 -20.73
N ALA A 185 0.40 6.14 -20.48
CA ALA A 185 -0.57 5.07 -20.71
C ALA A 185 -1.78 5.17 -19.77
N SER A 186 -1.53 5.42 -18.48
CA SER A 186 -2.58 5.55 -17.48
C SER A 186 -3.48 6.77 -17.71
N TYR A 187 -2.90 7.90 -18.10
CA TYR A 187 -3.63 9.09 -18.50
C TYR A 187 -4.53 8.81 -19.70
N ARG A 188 -4.03 8.13 -20.74
CA ARG A 188 -4.86 7.70 -21.89
C ARG A 188 -5.96 6.70 -21.50
N ALA A 189 -5.73 5.89 -20.48
CA ALA A 189 -6.70 4.93 -19.96
C ALA A 189 -7.76 5.56 -19.02
N GLY A 190 -7.78 6.89 -18.88
CA GLY A 190 -8.79 7.60 -18.10
C GLY A 190 -8.68 7.38 -16.60
N VAL A 191 -7.47 7.14 -16.07
CA VAL A 191 -7.28 6.96 -14.62
C VAL A 191 -7.42 8.31 -13.91
N THR A 192 -8.38 8.38 -12.99
CA THR A 192 -8.66 9.59 -12.19
C THR A 192 -7.45 9.98 -11.34
N GLY A 193 -7.14 11.28 -11.28
CA GLY A 193 -6.01 11.80 -10.50
C GLY A 193 -4.61 11.50 -11.09
N CYS A 194 -4.54 10.83 -12.25
CA CYS A 194 -3.27 10.50 -12.90
C CYS A 194 -2.46 11.75 -13.25
N ALA A 195 -3.11 12.81 -13.77
CA ALA A 195 -2.45 14.06 -14.13
C ALA A 195 -1.75 14.70 -12.91
N ASP A 196 -2.45 14.80 -11.78
CA ASP A 196 -1.89 15.38 -10.55
C ASP A 196 -0.70 14.56 -10.02
N ARG A 197 -0.83 13.22 -10.01
CA ARG A 197 0.28 12.33 -9.62
C ARG A 197 1.47 12.46 -10.56
N TRP A 198 1.22 12.53 -11.87
CA TRP A 198 2.28 12.68 -12.87
C TRP A 198 2.99 14.04 -12.72
N GLN A 199 2.26 15.13 -12.50
CA GLN A 199 2.83 16.46 -12.23
C GLN A 199 3.73 16.46 -11.00
N GLN A 200 3.23 15.93 -9.87
CA GLN A 200 4.00 15.84 -8.63
C GLN A 200 5.24 14.96 -8.79
N TRP A 201 5.10 13.84 -9.49
CA TRP A 201 6.20 12.94 -9.79
C TRP A 201 7.25 13.60 -10.69
N ALA A 202 6.84 14.24 -11.78
CA ALA A 202 7.76 14.85 -12.74
C ALA A 202 8.54 16.02 -12.11
N ALA A 203 7.86 16.86 -11.33
CA ALA A 203 8.51 17.90 -10.54
C ALA A 203 9.57 17.33 -9.58
N ARG A 204 9.29 16.21 -8.90
CA ARG A 204 10.21 15.59 -7.95
C ARG A 204 11.37 14.85 -8.62
N VAL A 205 11.10 14.08 -9.68
CA VAL A 205 12.04 13.12 -10.27
C VAL A 205 12.79 13.71 -11.46
N LEU A 206 12.11 14.49 -12.30
CA LEU A 206 12.70 15.11 -13.50
C LEU A 206 13.13 16.57 -13.25
N GLY A 207 12.61 17.22 -12.21
CA GLY A 207 12.83 18.64 -11.94
C GLY A 207 12.07 19.58 -12.88
N ASP A 208 11.20 19.04 -13.75
CA ASP A 208 10.41 19.76 -14.73
C ASP A 208 9.07 19.05 -14.95
N THR A 209 8.05 19.83 -15.29
CA THR A 209 6.69 19.38 -15.59
C THR A 209 6.28 19.71 -17.04
N THR A 210 7.19 20.30 -17.82
CA THR A 210 6.94 20.64 -19.22
C THR A 210 6.53 19.40 -20.02
N GLY A 211 5.37 19.48 -20.68
CA GLY A 211 4.81 18.38 -21.47
C GLY A 211 3.96 17.37 -20.67
N VAL A 212 3.88 17.50 -19.35
CA VAL A 212 2.95 16.72 -18.52
C VAL A 212 1.55 17.35 -18.59
N PRO A 213 0.48 16.54 -18.76
CA PRO A 213 -0.89 17.06 -18.78
C PRO A 213 -1.28 17.77 -17.46
N THR A 214 -2.06 18.83 -17.56
CA THR A 214 -2.62 19.57 -16.40
C THR A 214 -4.14 19.39 -16.23
N GLY A 215 -4.79 18.78 -17.23
CA GLY A 215 -6.24 18.56 -17.25
C GLY A 215 -6.65 17.14 -16.81
N PRO A 216 -7.96 16.90 -16.59
CA PRO A 216 -8.45 15.57 -16.28
C PRO A 216 -8.16 14.61 -17.44
N ALA A 217 -7.92 13.34 -17.08
CA ALA A 217 -7.70 12.28 -18.06
C ALA A 217 -8.92 12.17 -19.01
N PRO A 218 -8.69 11.96 -20.31
CA PRO A 218 -9.77 11.74 -21.27
C PRO A 218 -10.60 10.51 -20.87
N PRO A 219 -11.89 10.44 -21.25
CA PRO A 219 -12.67 9.22 -21.06
C PRO A 219 -11.96 8.03 -21.73
N PRO A 220 -12.00 6.83 -21.12
CA PRO A 220 -11.34 5.65 -21.68
C PRO A 220 -11.87 5.38 -23.09
N ALA A 221 -10.95 5.12 -24.03
CA ALA A 221 -11.33 4.73 -25.39
C ALA A 221 -12.19 3.45 -25.34
N SER A 222 -13.34 3.50 -26.00
CA SER A 222 -14.31 2.39 -26.10
C SER A 222 -13.77 1.23 -26.92
#